data_AF-F2UGP8-F1
#
_entry.id   AF-F2UGP8-F1
#
_cell.length_a   1.000
_cell.length_b   1.000
_cell.length_c   1.000
_cell.angle_alpha   90.00
_cell.angle_beta   90.00
_cell.angle_gamma   90.00
#
_symmetry.space_group_name_H-M   'P 1'
#
loop_
_entity.id
_entity.type
_entity.pdbx_description
1 polymer ?
#
loop_
_entity_poly.entity_id
_entity_poly.type
_entity_poly.pdbx_seq_one_letter_code
_entity_poly.pdbx_strand_id
1 'polypeptide(L)'
;MSGNETATTTTKMNNGGAERKDVTASARMEATAAADGSTTSKKYTYERDTDAAEEVDLTALLYDGDSMPTDKRRLCVAYNRQLFDSWVKQFSPACAAASVAGAFNALSRRRRDDEQALSQHDLLEEFRNVLDGIVIKHHRRCSFALGADPSDLVEKLKLKLAENDQSFATKFPKGKKKKILWQHIRELVDDDVSNTERVFAQLRTVYGRHAPARDGSGDKDGSQGGIGGGDIDGGDDDDGGDDHDEDEDDDDVDVVVTTAQKQQKQDAPTVGSRVTACVDVSKESGGDDGDQKEKEGSGDGEKQKGDNVASTTATTSTGGTAQHNEELEELAVTPVSPKWKKALMAYVNAVIGMAKLTKERPSTAYFGNWGITSACKAVSSQYDTVLECRPFMGKAMKGSRVQHKLLTRDDARKIEDQWRALFSEFNRSNTVLLFHLTNHYALVYAMREWEDDTGIVREILTARKGQRPKAWIGFTEVRKILLGWSGYQIMSITTPTPSSSS
;
A
#
# COMPACT_ATOMS: atom_id res chain seq x y z
N MET A 1 29.36 39.19 61.31
CA MET A 1 28.82 39.08 62.68
C MET A 1 27.32 38.87 62.57
N SER A 2 26.82 37.79 63.18
CA SER A 2 25.42 37.49 63.61
C SER A 2 24.27 37.96 62.71
N GLY A 3 23.42 37.12 62.11
CA GLY A 3 22.77 35.94 62.68
C GLY A 3 21.35 36.31 63.13
N ASN A 4 20.30 35.69 62.55
CA ASN A 4 19.18 35.16 63.33
C ASN A 4 18.24 34.28 62.49
N GLU A 5 18.00 33.09 63.02
CA GLU A 5 17.02 32.11 62.60
C GLU A 5 15.62 32.50 63.12
N THR A 6 14.56 32.04 62.47
CA THR A 6 13.32 31.65 63.16
C THR A 6 12.59 30.58 62.34
N ALA A 7 12.45 29.41 62.95
CA ALA A 7 11.62 28.31 62.51
C ALA A 7 10.16 28.53 62.94
N THR A 8 9.20 27.99 62.18
CA THR A 8 7.83 27.77 62.65
C THR A 8 7.33 26.39 62.24
N THR A 9 6.85 25.68 63.26
CA THR A 9 6.35 24.31 63.29
C THR A 9 4.82 24.34 63.31
N THR A 10 4.12 23.51 62.53
CA THR A 10 2.67 23.24 62.74
C THR A 10 2.31 21.86 62.15
N THR A 11 2.32 20.80 62.96
CA THR A 11 1.17 20.13 63.61
C THR A 11 0.37 19.17 62.71
N LYS A 12 0.61 17.87 62.94
CA LYS A 12 -0.28 16.75 62.59
C LYS A 12 -1.55 16.78 63.44
N MET A 13 -2.71 16.54 62.84
CA MET A 13 -3.88 15.98 63.53
C MET A 13 -4.45 14.80 62.73
N ASN A 14 -4.34 13.62 63.34
CA ASN A 14 -5.16 12.45 63.07
C ASN A 14 -6.52 12.68 63.73
N ASN A 15 -7.62 12.30 63.07
CA ASN A 15 -8.80 11.82 63.79
C ASN A 15 -9.57 10.82 62.92
N GLY A 16 -9.66 9.59 63.42
CA GLY A 16 -10.61 8.59 62.96
C GLY A 16 -11.97 8.79 63.64
N GLY A 17 -13.01 8.25 63.02
CA GLY A 17 -14.36 8.25 63.58
C GLY A 17 -15.31 7.51 62.66
N ALA A 18 -15.58 6.26 63.02
CA ALA A 18 -16.53 5.37 62.36
C ALA A 18 -17.97 5.79 62.65
N GLU A 19 -18.87 5.65 61.67
CA GLU A 19 -20.29 5.48 61.96
C GLU A 19 -20.95 4.57 60.92
N ARG A 20 -21.49 3.46 61.43
CA ARG A 20 -22.35 2.48 60.74
C ARG A 20 -23.75 3.07 60.59
N LYS A 21 -24.38 2.89 59.43
CA LYS A 21 -25.83 2.75 59.33
C LYS A 21 -26.19 1.60 58.40
N ASP A 22 -26.84 0.60 59.00
CA ASP A 22 -27.56 -0.49 58.36
C ASP A 22 -28.75 0.05 57.56
N VAL A 23 -28.86 -0.33 56.28
CA VAL A 23 -30.12 -0.34 55.55
C VAL A 23 -30.20 -1.63 54.72
N THR A 24 -30.92 -2.57 55.31
CA THR A 24 -31.81 -3.60 54.73
C THR A 24 -31.56 -4.11 53.30
N ALA A 25 -31.35 -5.42 53.26
CA ALA A 25 -31.44 -6.28 52.10
C ALA A 25 -32.81 -6.22 51.40
N SER A 26 -32.81 -5.85 50.13
CA SER A 26 -33.81 -6.28 49.15
C SER A 26 -33.18 -6.32 47.75
N ALA A 27 -33.44 -7.43 47.05
CA ALA A 27 -33.34 -7.61 45.60
C ALA A 27 -31.94 -7.62 44.94
N ARG A 28 -31.29 -8.76 45.15
CA ARG A 28 -30.17 -9.34 44.39
C ARG A 28 -30.67 -9.82 43.00
N MET A 29 -30.80 -8.94 42.01
CA MET A 29 -31.01 -9.29 40.58
C MET A 29 -30.44 -8.29 39.55
N GLU A 30 -29.44 -7.46 39.88
CA GLU A 30 -28.76 -6.58 38.91
C GLU A 30 -27.23 -6.55 39.13
N ALA A 31 -26.57 -7.71 39.05
CA ALA A 31 -25.11 -7.78 39.24
C ALA A 31 -24.43 -8.80 38.31
N THR A 32 -24.84 -8.82 37.03
CA THR A 32 -24.15 -9.54 35.94
C THR A 32 -24.09 -8.71 34.65
N ALA A 33 -23.78 -7.41 34.78
CA ALA A 33 -23.59 -6.51 33.64
C ALA A 33 -22.41 -5.51 33.81
N ALA A 34 -21.40 -5.86 34.61
CA ALA A 34 -20.25 -4.98 34.88
C ALA A 34 -18.91 -5.72 34.90
N ALA A 35 -18.76 -6.71 34.03
CA ALA A 35 -17.48 -7.32 33.70
C ALA A 35 -17.25 -7.27 32.18
N ASP A 36 -17.58 -6.14 31.56
CA ASP A 36 -17.02 -5.82 30.26
C ASP A 36 -15.60 -5.32 30.53
N GLY A 37 -14.65 -6.24 30.47
CA GLY A 37 -13.23 -5.97 30.49
C GLY A 37 -12.89 -5.16 29.24
N SER A 38 -13.20 -3.86 29.30
CA SER A 38 -12.80 -2.83 28.36
C SER A 38 -11.29 -2.86 28.26
N THR A 39 -10.79 -3.73 27.39
CA THR A 39 -9.47 -3.62 26.80
C THR A 39 -9.41 -2.21 26.28
N THR A 40 -8.65 -1.37 26.99
CA THR A 40 -8.38 0.01 26.62
C THR A 40 -7.62 -0.06 25.32
N SER A 41 -8.35 -0.17 24.20
CA SER A 41 -7.78 -0.10 22.87
C SER A 41 -6.98 1.19 22.89
N LYS A 42 -5.65 1.10 22.73
CA LYS A 42 -4.79 2.28 22.63
C LYS A 42 -5.45 3.17 21.60
N LYS A 43 -6.09 4.25 22.05
CA LYS A 43 -6.83 5.16 21.21
C LYS A 43 -5.76 5.86 20.41
N TYR A 44 -5.42 5.30 19.24
CA TYR A 44 -4.48 5.93 18.35
C TYR A 44 -5.08 7.30 18.02
N THR A 45 -4.52 8.34 18.61
CA THR A 45 -4.80 9.74 18.30
C THR A 45 -4.14 10.02 16.97
N TYR A 46 -4.79 9.57 15.91
CA TYR A 46 -4.49 10.11 14.59
C TYR A 46 -4.94 11.55 14.63
N GLU A 47 -4.03 12.44 14.28
CA GLU A 47 -4.28 13.85 14.16
C GLU A 47 -5.44 14.03 13.17
N ARG A 48 -6.64 14.32 13.69
CA ARG A 48 -7.76 14.69 12.83
C ARG A 48 -7.37 15.95 12.07
N ASP A 49 -7.91 16.11 10.87
CA ASP A 49 -7.77 17.36 10.14
C ASP A 49 -8.17 18.50 11.08
N THR A 50 -7.21 19.36 11.40
CA THR A 50 -7.53 20.67 11.93
C THR A 50 -7.76 21.52 10.68
N ASP A 51 -8.84 22.28 10.64
CA ASP A 51 -9.13 23.17 9.50
C ASP A 51 -8.03 24.21 9.28
N ALA A 52 -7.10 24.36 10.24
CA ALA A 52 -5.93 25.22 10.11
C ALA A 52 -4.96 24.68 9.04
N ALA A 53 -4.63 25.54 8.08
CA ALA A 53 -3.54 25.33 7.16
C ALA A 53 -2.23 25.19 7.95
N GLU A 54 -1.74 23.97 8.08
CA GLU A 54 -0.39 23.69 8.59
C GLU A 54 0.61 24.11 7.52
N GLU A 55 1.02 25.38 7.53
CA GLU A 55 2.08 25.85 6.66
C GLU A 55 3.40 25.19 7.06
N VAL A 56 4.08 24.57 6.10
CA VAL A 56 5.38 23.96 6.32
C VAL A 56 6.43 25.06 6.22
N ASP A 57 7.16 25.29 7.31
CA ASP A 57 8.36 26.13 7.27
C ASP A 57 9.42 25.45 6.39
N LEU A 58 9.47 25.85 5.12
CA LEU A 58 10.39 25.27 4.16
C LEU A 58 11.85 25.55 4.53
N THR A 59 12.15 26.69 5.13
CA THR A 59 13.54 27.03 5.45
C THR A 59 14.03 26.09 6.54
N ALA A 60 13.27 26.00 7.64
CA ALA A 60 13.56 25.08 8.74
C ALA A 60 13.69 23.63 8.24
N LEU A 61 12.76 23.21 7.37
CA LEU A 61 12.72 21.83 6.89
C LEU A 61 13.82 21.49 5.89
N LEU A 62 14.21 22.40 5.01
CA LEU A 62 15.23 22.14 3.99
C LEU A 62 16.66 22.23 4.55
N TYR A 63 16.88 23.11 5.54
CA TYR A 63 18.21 23.45 6.04
C TYR A 63 18.51 22.94 7.45
N ASP A 64 17.58 22.21 8.09
CA ASP A 64 17.72 21.74 9.47
C ASP A 64 17.95 22.90 10.46
N GLY A 65 17.21 24.00 10.24
CA GLY A 65 17.33 25.26 10.98
C GLY A 65 16.94 26.49 10.16
N ASP A 66 17.06 27.68 10.75
CA ASP A 66 16.57 28.93 10.15
C ASP A 66 17.46 29.50 9.02
N SER A 67 18.60 28.87 8.74
CA SER A 67 19.59 29.39 7.79
C SER A 67 20.31 28.30 7.01
N MET A 68 20.74 28.64 5.79
CA MET A 68 21.55 27.77 4.95
C MET A 68 22.81 27.30 5.70
N PRO A 69 23.11 25.99 5.73
CA PRO A 69 24.28 25.46 6.43
C PRO A 69 25.58 26.03 5.86
N THR A 70 26.37 26.71 6.69
CA THR A 70 27.67 27.29 6.28
C THR A 70 28.83 26.31 6.41
N ASP A 71 28.63 25.22 7.16
CA ASP A 71 29.60 24.16 7.40
C ASP A 71 29.65 23.13 6.26
N LYS A 72 28.64 23.10 5.38
CA LYS A 72 28.54 22.11 4.29
C LYS A 72 29.27 22.60 3.04
N ARG A 73 30.16 21.76 2.52
CA ARG A 73 30.83 22.02 1.23
C ARG A 73 29.94 21.52 0.10
N ARG A 74 29.79 22.32 -0.96
CA ARG A 74 29.06 21.95 -2.19
C ARG A 74 27.64 21.43 -1.94
N LEU A 75 26.87 22.17 -1.15
CA LEU A 75 25.46 21.85 -0.89
C LEU A 75 24.61 22.11 -2.13
N CYS A 76 23.88 21.09 -2.56
CA CYS A 76 22.83 21.17 -3.56
C CYS A 76 21.51 20.71 -2.93
N VAL A 77 20.46 21.52 -3.07
CA VAL A 77 19.10 21.18 -2.61
C VAL A 77 18.14 21.36 -3.77
N ALA A 78 17.37 20.32 -4.08
CA ALA A 78 16.29 20.34 -5.04
C ALA A 78 14.99 20.01 -4.31
N TYR A 79 13.94 20.80 -4.52
CA TYR A 79 12.65 20.57 -3.90
C TYR A 79 11.51 20.88 -4.87
N ASN A 80 10.33 20.34 -4.59
CA ASN A 80 9.13 20.60 -5.39
C ASN A 80 8.11 21.34 -4.53
N ARG A 81 8.04 22.67 -4.68
CA ARG A 81 7.11 23.53 -3.91
C ARG A 81 5.68 23.03 -4.00
N GLN A 82 5.25 22.61 -5.19
CA GLN A 82 3.90 22.14 -5.41
C GLN A 82 3.55 20.93 -4.55
N LEU A 83 4.49 19.99 -4.32
CA LEU A 83 4.29 18.86 -3.42
C LEU A 83 4.11 19.30 -1.95
N PHE A 84 4.80 20.35 -1.50
CA PHE A 84 4.60 20.91 -0.15
C PHE A 84 3.27 21.62 0.00
N ASP A 85 2.74 22.20 -1.07
CA ASP A 85 1.45 22.88 -1.04
C ASP A 85 0.26 21.93 -1.27
N SER A 86 0.51 20.68 -1.72
CA SER A 86 -0.52 19.76 -2.18
C SER A 86 -0.55 18.40 -1.48
N TRP A 87 0.25 18.18 -0.42
CA TRP A 87 0.20 16.95 0.35
C TRP A 87 -1.16 16.79 1.04
N VAL A 88 -1.58 15.54 1.22
CA VAL A 88 -2.90 15.20 1.75
C VAL A 88 -2.75 14.56 3.12
N LYS A 89 -3.42 15.11 4.13
CA LYS A 89 -3.39 14.55 5.50
C LYS A 89 -3.96 13.14 5.51
N GLN A 90 -3.33 12.27 6.29
CA GLN A 90 -3.71 10.87 6.44
C GLN A 90 -4.37 10.65 7.80
N PHE A 91 -5.68 10.42 7.83
CA PHE A 91 -6.45 10.19 9.08
C PHE A 91 -6.61 8.70 9.44
N SER A 92 -6.35 7.78 8.49
CA SER A 92 -6.41 6.34 8.71
C SER A 92 -5.20 5.61 8.10
N PRO A 93 -5.04 4.28 8.27
CA PRO A 93 -4.02 3.48 7.59
C PRO A 93 -4.20 3.36 6.06
N ALA A 94 -4.51 4.47 5.38
CA ALA A 94 -4.79 4.59 3.96
C ALA A 94 -3.75 5.48 3.25
N CYS A 95 -2.46 5.27 3.55
CA CYS A 95 -1.36 6.06 2.98
C CYS A 95 -1.35 6.04 1.45
N ALA A 96 -1.64 4.92 0.81
CA ALA A 96 -1.72 4.82 -0.65
C ALA A 96 -2.73 5.82 -1.25
N ALA A 97 -3.91 5.95 -0.63
CA ALA A 97 -4.93 6.91 -1.06
C ALA A 97 -4.45 8.35 -0.91
N ALA A 98 -3.87 8.70 0.25
CA ALA A 98 -3.36 10.05 0.48
C ALA A 98 -2.16 10.39 -0.42
N SER A 99 -1.25 9.46 -0.68
CA SER A 99 -0.11 9.68 -1.57
C SER A 99 -0.54 9.88 -3.03
N VAL A 100 -1.49 9.08 -3.52
CA VAL A 100 -2.01 9.25 -4.90
C VAL A 100 -2.79 10.56 -5.03
N ALA A 101 -3.60 10.93 -4.03
CA ALA A 101 -4.29 12.22 -3.99
C ALA A 101 -3.29 13.38 -4.02
N GLY A 102 -2.26 13.34 -3.18
CA GLY A 102 -1.20 14.36 -3.16
C GLY A 102 -0.41 14.44 -4.46
N ALA A 103 -0.14 13.30 -5.10
CA ALA A 103 0.49 13.24 -6.43
C ALA A 103 -0.36 13.90 -7.51
N PHE A 104 -1.67 13.58 -7.56
CA PHE A 104 -2.60 14.19 -8.49
C PHE A 104 -2.70 15.70 -8.28
N ASN A 105 -2.87 16.14 -7.03
CA ASN A 105 -2.96 17.56 -6.69
C ASN A 105 -1.68 18.29 -7.09
N ALA A 106 -0.52 17.67 -6.86
CA ALA A 106 0.75 18.25 -7.24
C ALA A 106 0.86 18.44 -8.76
N LEU A 107 0.60 17.39 -9.52
CA LEU A 107 0.70 17.42 -10.99
C LEU A 107 -0.36 18.32 -11.64
N SER A 108 -1.52 18.47 -11.00
CA SER A 108 -2.61 19.35 -11.44
C SER A 108 -2.46 20.79 -10.92
N ARG A 109 -1.37 21.10 -10.20
CA ARG A 109 -1.09 22.40 -9.58
C ARG A 109 -2.17 22.89 -8.61
N ARG A 110 -2.84 21.96 -7.93
CA ARG A 110 -3.85 22.24 -6.91
C ARG A 110 -3.19 22.29 -5.55
N ARG A 111 -3.47 23.35 -4.79
CA ARG A 111 -3.05 23.47 -3.39
C ARG A 111 -4.03 22.70 -2.50
N ARG A 112 -3.66 22.41 -1.26
CA ARG A 112 -4.51 21.68 -0.31
C ARG A 112 -5.83 22.40 0.00
N ASP A 113 -5.84 23.73 -0.08
CA ASP A 113 -7.01 24.59 0.13
C ASP A 113 -7.84 24.81 -1.14
N ASP A 114 -7.45 24.21 -2.27
CA ASP A 114 -8.22 24.26 -3.52
C ASP A 114 -9.47 23.37 -3.40
N GLU A 115 -10.64 23.90 -3.74
CA GLU A 115 -11.91 23.16 -3.73
C GLU A 115 -11.89 21.93 -4.65
N GLN A 116 -11.04 21.93 -5.66
CA GLN A 116 -10.87 20.80 -6.58
C GLN A 116 -9.74 19.85 -6.16
N ALA A 117 -9.00 20.12 -5.08
CA ALA A 117 -7.97 19.20 -4.61
C ALA A 117 -8.60 17.91 -4.09
N LEU A 118 -8.05 16.78 -4.51
CA LEU A 118 -8.48 15.48 -4.03
C LEU A 118 -8.01 15.26 -2.60
N SER A 119 -8.92 14.77 -1.78
CA SER A 119 -8.67 14.32 -0.42
C SER A 119 -8.35 12.83 -0.40
N GLN A 120 -8.00 12.31 0.79
CA GLN A 120 -7.89 10.86 1.01
C GLN A 120 -9.23 10.15 0.78
N HIS A 121 -10.37 10.80 1.05
CA HIS A 121 -11.69 10.19 0.88
C HIS A 121 -12.05 9.95 -0.58
N ASP A 122 -11.77 10.91 -1.45
CA ASP A 122 -12.04 10.79 -2.89
C ASP A 122 -11.28 9.60 -3.48
N LEU A 123 -10.00 9.44 -3.09
CA LEU A 123 -9.21 8.31 -3.54
C LEU A 123 -9.64 6.97 -2.93
N LEU A 124 -10.16 6.96 -1.70
CA LEU A 124 -10.69 5.74 -1.10
C LEU A 124 -11.88 5.18 -1.89
N GLU A 125 -12.71 6.05 -2.47
CA GLU A 125 -13.79 5.64 -3.37
C GLU A 125 -13.24 4.99 -4.65
N GLU A 126 -12.24 5.59 -5.27
CA GLU A 126 -11.57 5.00 -6.45
C GLU A 126 -10.90 3.65 -6.13
N PHE A 127 -10.26 3.53 -4.96
CA PHE A 127 -9.74 2.25 -4.50
C PHE A 127 -10.85 1.20 -4.28
N ARG A 128 -12.04 1.59 -3.82
CA ARG A 128 -13.19 0.69 -3.69
C ARG A 128 -13.66 0.22 -5.05
N ASN A 129 -13.79 1.13 -6.02
CA ASN A 129 -14.19 0.79 -7.39
C ASN A 129 -13.22 -0.20 -8.05
N VAL A 130 -11.91 0.03 -7.90
CA VAL A 130 -10.86 -0.89 -8.38
C VAL A 130 -10.99 -2.26 -7.71
N LEU A 131 -11.20 -2.30 -6.39
CA LEU A 131 -11.27 -3.54 -5.64
C LEU A 131 -12.57 -4.31 -5.90
N ASP A 132 -13.68 -3.62 -6.12
CA ASP A 132 -14.96 -4.23 -6.48
C ASP A 132 -14.86 -5.01 -7.80
N GLY A 133 -14.23 -4.40 -8.81
CA GLY A 133 -13.93 -5.09 -10.07
C GLY A 133 -13.07 -6.35 -9.88
N ILE A 134 -12.13 -6.33 -8.92
CA ILE A 134 -11.31 -7.49 -8.55
C ILE A 134 -12.13 -8.56 -7.82
N VAL A 135 -13.01 -8.16 -6.90
CA VAL A 135 -13.94 -9.06 -6.19
C VAL A 135 -14.85 -9.77 -7.19
N ILE A 136 -15.50 -9.03 -8.10
CA ILE A 136 -16.36 -9.59 -9.17
C ILE A 136 -15.56 -10.57 -10.06
N LYS A 137 -14.35 -10.19 -10.47
CA LYS A 137 -13.49 -11.04 -11.31
C LYS A 137 -13.12 -12.35 -10.59
N HIS A 138 -12.75 -12.29 -9.32
CA HIS A 138 -12.39 -13.48 -8.55
C HIS A 138 -13.61 -14.32 -8.17
N HIS A 139 -14.76 -13.69 -7.89
CA HIS A 139 -16.03 -14.37 -7.71
C HIS A 139 -16.37 -15.22 -8.93
N ARG A 140 -16.35 -14.64 -10.14
CA ARG A 140 -16.64 -15.38 -11.39
C ARG A 140 -15.69 -16.55 -11.60
N ARG A 141 -14.39 -16.35 -11.40
CA ARG A 141 -13.37 -17.40 -11.54
C ARG A 141 -13.56 -18.52 -10.52
N CYS A 142 -13.88 -18.15 -9.28
CA CYS A 142 -14.15 -19.12 -8.21
C CYS A 142 -15.44 -19.88 -8.50
N SER A 143 -16.49 -19.20 -8.94
CA SER A 143 -17.77 -19.80 -9.32
C SER A 143 -17.60 -20.83 -10.43
N PHE A 144 -16.88 -20.46 -11.49
CA PHE A 144 -16.54 -21.39 -12.58
C PHE A 144 -15.70 -22.58 -12.09
N ALA A 145 -14.71 -22.33 -11.22
CA ALA A 145 -13.85 -23.39 -10.72
C ALA A 145 -14.60 -24.37 -9.78
N LEU A 146 -15.59 -23.88 -9.04
CA LEU A 146 -16.41 -24.66 -8.10
C LEU A 146 -17.63 -25.31 -8.76
N GLY A 147 -18.12 -24.79 -9.88
CA GLY A 147 -19.44 -25.15 -10.43
C GLY A 147 -20.62 -24.66 -9.57
N ALA A 148 -20.38 -23.71 -8.66
CA ALA A 148 -21.37 -23.17 -7.72
C ALA A 148 -20.99 -21.75 -7.27
N ASP A 149 -21.95 -20.96 -6.80
CA ASP A 149 -21.70 -19.62 -6.26
C ASP A 149 -20.96 -19.70 -4.90
N PRO A 150 -19.75 -19.13 -4.76
CA PRO A 150 -19.01 -19.15 -3.50
C PRO A 150 -19.54 -18.18 -2.42
N SER A 151 -20.55 -17.34 -2.72
CA SER A 151 -20.98 -16.26 -1.82
C SER A 151 -21.51 -16.77 -0.48
N ASP A 152 -22.35 -17.82 -0.48
CA ASP A 152 -22.89 -18.42 0.75
C ASP A 152 -21.78 -18.93 1.67
N LEU A 153 -20.78 -19.62 1.11
CA LEU A 153 -19.61 -20.08 1.87
C LEU A 153 -18.83 -18.92 2.49
N VAL A 154 -18.67 -17.81 1.77
CA VAL A 154 -17.96 -16.63 2.27
C VAL A 154 -18.74 -15.92 3.37
N GLU A 155 -20.07 -15.83 3.28
CA GLU A 155 -20.90 -15.29 4.37
C GLU A 155 -20.86 -16.18 5.62
N LYS A 156 -20.97 -17.51 5.46
CA LYS A 156 -20.78 -18.47 6.55
C LYS A 156 -19.39 -18.33 7.18
N LEU A 157 -18.35 -18.13 6.38
CA LEU A 157 -17.00 -17.90 6.87
C LEU A 157 -16.87 -16.60 7.68
N LYS A 158 -17.58 -15.53 7.30
CA LYS A 158 -17.63 -14.28 8.10
C LYS A 158 -18.28 -14.53 9.46
N LEU A 159 -19.40 -15.25 9.49
CA LEU A 159 -20.09 -15.61 10.74
C LEU A 159 -19.19 -16.46 11.64
N LYS A 160 -18.53 -17.48 11.08
CA LYS A 160 -17.60 -18.35 11.81
C LYS A 160 -16.39 -17.59 12.40
N LEU A 161 -15.88 -16.61 11.68
CA LEU A 161 -14.83 -15.73 12.22
C LEU A 161 -15.37 -14.87 13.36
N ALA A 162 -16.58 -14.33 13.24
CA ALA A 162 -17.21 -13.53 14.28
C ALA A 162 -17.45 -14.31 15.59
N GLU A 163 -17.76 -15.61 15.51
CA GLU A 163 -17.83 -16.51 16.69
C GLU A 163 -16.52 -16.57 17.49
N ASN A 164 -15.39 -16.25 16.87
CA ASN A 164 -14.06 -16.28 17.48
C ASN A 164 -13.48 -14.87 17.71
N ASP A 165 -14.34 -13.85 17.80
CA ASP A 165 -13.95 -12.42 17.91
C ASP A 165 -13.02 -11.96 16.77
N GLN A 166 -13.10 -12.60 15.60
CA GLN A 166 -12.35 -12.27 14.41
C GLN A 166 -13.26 -11.69 13.32
N SER A 167 -12.69 -10.94 12.39
CA SER A 167 -13.40 -10.53 11.18
C SER A 167 -12.42 -10.41 10.02
N PHE A 168 -12.96 -10.28 8.82
CA PHE A 168 -12.14 -9.94 7.66
C PHE A 168 -11.43 -8.59 7.77
N ALA A 169 -11.93 -7.67 8.62
CA ALA A 169 -11.35 -6.35 8.81
C ALA A 169 -10.25 -6.32 9.90
N THR A 170 -10.14 -7.36 10.74
CA THR A 170 -9.13 -7.44 11.80
C THR A 170 -7.78 -7.93 11.29
N LYS A 171 -6.72 -7.66 12.05
CA LYS A 171 -5.37 -8.15 11.76
C LYS A 171 -5.30 -9.62 12.17
N PHE A 172 -5.06 -10.50 11.21
CA PHE A 172 -4.76 -11.90 11.50
C PHE A 172 -3.36 -12.01 12.13
N PRO A 173 -3.10 -13.02 12.97
CA PRO A 173 -1.75 -13.28 13.45
C PRO A 173 -0.81 -13.55 12.27
N LYS A 174 0.41 -12.99 12.35
CA LYS A 174 1.44 -13.10 11.33
C LYS A 174 1.65 -14.56 10.90
N GLY A 175 1.63 -14.81 9.60
CA GLY A 175 1.77 -16.14 9.00
C GLY A 175 0.62 -17.14 9.25
N LYS A 176 -0.41 -16.80 10.05
CA LYS A 176 -1.49 -17.74 10.40
C LYS A 176 -2.79 -17.53 9.62
N LYS A 177 -2.94 -16.41 8.90
CA LYS A 177 -4.16 -16.07 8.13
C LYS A 177 -4.69 -17.25 7.29
N LYS A 178 -3.84 -17.80 6.43
CA LYS A 178 -4.20 -18.91 5.53
C LYS A 178 -4.63 -20.16 6.30
N LYS A 179 -3.93 -20.49 7.38
CA LYS A 179 -4.22 -21.66 8.23
C LYS A 179 -5.59 -21.51 8.90
N ILE A 180 -5.87 -20.35 9.50
CA ILE A 180 -7.14 -20.05 10.17
C ILE A 180 -8.30 -20.10 9.18
N LEU A 181 -8.19 -19.43 8.03
CA LEU A 181 -9.24 -19.44 7.01
C LEU A 181 -9.53 -20.85 6.51
N TRP A 182 -8.51 -21.67 6.24
CA TRP A 182 -8.72 -23.05 5.80
C TRP A 182 -9.27 -23.96 6.89
N GLN A 183 -8.96 -23.70 8.15
CA GLN A 183 -9.55 -24.44 9.26
C GLN A 183 -11.07 -24.21 9.29
N HIS A 184 -11.51 -22.95 9.29
CA HIS A 184 -12.94 -22.63 9.30
C HIS A 184 -13.66 -23.07 8.03
N ILE A 185 -13.02 -22.97 6.85
CA ILE A 185 -13.59 -23.50 5.61
C ILE A 185 -13.80 -25.02 5.72
N ARG A 186 -12.89 -25.77 6.37
CA ARG A 186 -13.09 -27.22 6.57
C ARG A 186 -14.22 -27.51 7.55
N GLU A 187 -14.24 -26.83 8.69
CA GLU A 187 -15.31 -26.97 9.69
C GLU A 187 -16.69 -26.71 9.06
N LEU A 188 -16.84 -25.61 8.31
CA LEU A 188 -18.08 -25.29 7.60
C LEU A 188 -18.50 -26.33 6.55
N VAL A 189 -17.51 -27.00 5.95
CA VAL A 189 -17.74 -28.07 4.97
C VAL A 189 -18.10 -29.38 5.67
N ASP A 190 -17.55 -29.66 6.85
CA ASP A 190 -17.85 -30.88 7.60
C ASP A 190 -19.23 -30.81 8.28
N ASP A 191 -19.65 -29.61 8.73
CA ASP A 191 -20.91 -29.39 9.45
C ASP A 191 -22.18 -29.41 8.56
N ASP A 192 -22.10 -28.94 7.31
CA ASP A 192 -23.27 -28.76 6.44
C ASP A 192 -23.61 -30.01 5.60
N VAL A 193 -23.66 -31.20 6.23
CA VAL A 193 -23.84 -32.50 5.54
C VAL A 193 -25.03 -32.52 4.56
N SER A 194 -26.07 -31.73 4.80
CA SER A 194 -27.30 -31.68 3.99
C SER A 194 -27.25 -30.83 2.71
N ASN A 195 -26.48 -29.74 2.65
CA ASN A 195 -26.34 -28.91 1.44
C ASN A 195 -25.03 -29.19 0.67
N THR A 196 -24.08 -29.79 1.40
CA THR A 196 -22.73 -30.15 0.97
C THR A 196 -22.71 -31.42 0.13
N GLU A 197 -23.71 -32.29 0.21
CA GLU A 197 -23.77 -33.50 -0.62
C GLU A 197 -23.70 -33.20 -2.12
N ARG A 198 -24.22 -32.09 -2.63
CA ARG A 198 -24.22 -31.85 -4.08
C ARG A 198 -22.92 -31.27 -4.63
N VAL A 199 -22.36 -30.26 -3.98
CA VAL A 199 -21.06 -29.65 -4.35
C VAL A 199 -19.90 -30.56 -3.95
N PHE A 200 -20.05 -31.32 -2.86
CA PHE A 200 -18.99 -32.19 -2.36
C PHE A 200 -19.17 -33.67 -2.63
N ALA A 201 -20.32 -34.21 -3.07
CA ALA A 201 -20.28 -35.50 -3.77
C ALA A 201 -19.36 -35.39 -4.99
N GLN A 202 -19.34 -34.24 -5.67
CA GLN A 202 -18.39 -33.98 -6.76
C GLN A 202 -16.95 -33.87 -6.26
N LEU A 203 -16.69 -33.09 -5.20
CA LEU A 203 -15.34 -32.99 -4.61
C LEU A 203 -14.85 -34.34 -4.03
N ARG A 204 -15.73 -35.12 -3.38
CA ARG A 204 -15.44 -36.48 -2.88
C ARG A 204 -15.27 -37.48 -4.03
N THR A 205 -15.97 -37.35 -5.16
CA THR A 205 -15.77 -38.24 -6.32
C THR A 205 -14.42 -37.97 -6.99
N VAL A 206 -13.99 -36.71 -7.06
CA VAL A 206 -12.71 -36.30 -7.65
C VAL A 206 -11.52 -36.59 -6.71
N TYR A 207 -11.69 -36.45 -5.39
CA TYR A 207 -10.59 -36.62 -4.43
C TYR A 207 -10.65 -37.89 -3.57
N GLY A 208 -11.79 -38.57 -3.50
CA GLY A 208 -11.97 -39.84 -2.76
C GLY A 208 -11.33 -41.05 -3.44
N ARG A 209 -10.92 -40.94 -4.71
CA ARG A 209 -10.15 -42.00 -5.41
C ARG A 209 -8.63 -41.93 -5.16
N HIS A 210 -8.14 -40.93 -4.45
CA HIS A 210 -6.71 -40.75 -4.18
C HIS A 210 -6.32 -40.85 -2.69
N ALA A 211 -7.19 -41.39 -1.84
CA ALA A 211 -6.69 -42.01 -0.62
C ALA A 211 -5.93 -43.27 -1.04
N PRO A 212 -4.59 -43.36 -0.91
CA PRO A 212 -3.91 -44.62 -1.15
C PRO A 212 -4.54 -45.64 -0.21
N ALA A 213 -5.09 -46.72 -0.78
CA ALA A 213 -5.34 -47.93 -0.03
C ALA A 213 -4.04 -48.20 0.72
N ARG A 214 -4.12 -48.20 2.05
CA ARG A 214 -2.98 -48.43 2.92
C ARG A 214 -2.75 -49.94 2.90
N ASP A 215 -2.33 -50.43 1.75
CA ASP A 215 -2.01 -51.82 1.51
C ASP A 215 -0.61 -52.04 2.07
N GLY A 216 -0.58 -52.58 3.29
CA GLY A 216 0.64 -53.09 3.86
C GLY A 216 1.06 -54.35 3.13
N SER A 217 2.15 -54.27 2.37
CA SER A 217 3.14 -55.36 2.18
C SER A 217 4.08 -55.02 1.03
N GLY A 218 5.38 -55.27 1.21
CA GLY A 218 6.24 -55.64 0.08
C GLY A 218 7.44 -54.76 -0.18
N ASP A 219 8.54 -55.14 0.45
CA ASP A 219 9.93 -55.26 -0.04
C ASP A 219 10.56 -54.29 -1.05
N LYS A 220 11.83 -54.03 -0.70
CA LYS A 220 12.91 -53.40 -1.46
C LYS A 220 13.20 -54.17 -2.76
N ASP A 221 13.54 -53.48 -3.84
CA ASP A 221 14.92 -53.38 -4.38
C ASP A 221 14.93 -52.68 -5.77
N GLY A 222 16.07 -52.07 -6.13
CA GLY A 222 16.53 -52.00 -7.53
C GLY A 222 16.24 -50.76 -8.41
N SER A 223 17.26 -49.90 -8.50
CA SER A 223 17.95 -49.46 -9.75
C SER A 223 17.33 -48.46 -10.77
N GLN A 224 18.13 -47.39 -10.99
CA GLN A 224 18.52 -46.70 -12.25
C GLN A 224 17.50 -46.06 -13.22
N GLY A 225 17.69 -44.74 -13.41
CA GLY A 225 18.04 -44.16 -14.72
C GLY A 225 16.93 -43.46 -15.53
N GLY A 226 17.21 -42.23 -16.00
CA GLY A 226 16.65 -41.72 -17.27
C GLY A 226 15.96 -40.35 -17.28
N ILE A 227 16.72 -39.32 -17.68
CA ILE A 227 16.45 -38.35 -18.77
C ILE A 227 15.04 -37.70 -18.89
N GLY A 228 15.02 -36.36 -18.73
CA GLY A 228 14.59 -35.42 -19.80
C GLY A 228 13.14 -34.93 -19.87
N GLY A 229 13.01 -33.60 -20.06
CA GLY A 229 11.79 -32.88 -20.46
C GLY A 229 11.13 -32.15 -19.28
N GLY A 230 10.70 -30.89 -19.36
CA GLY A 230 10.48 -29.97 -20.47
C GLY A 230 9.61 -28.83 -19.92
N ASP A 231 9.77 -27.65 -20.48
CA ASP A 231 9.24 -26.36 -20.05
C ASP A 231 7.72 -26.33 -19.73
N ILE A 232 7.36 -25.75 -18.59
CA ILE A 232 6.08 -25.05 -18.38
C ILE A 232 6.36 -23.78 -17.57
N ASP A 233 6.46 -22.67 -18.30
CA ASP A 233 6.60 -21.30 -17.79
C ASP A 233 5.27 -20.87 -17.16
N GLY A 234 5.09 -21.17 -15.88
CA GLY A 234 4.00 -20.68 -15.05
C GLY A 234 4.54 -19.58 -14.16
N GLY A 235 4.28 -18.31 -14.52
CA GLY A 235 4.62 -17.16 -13.69
C GLY A 235 4.04 -17.32 -12.29
N ASP A 236 4.94 -17.55 -11.34
CA ASP A 236 4.68 -17.59 -9.91
C ASP A 236 4.31 -16.19 -9.43
N ASP A 237 3.02 -15.95 -9.25
CA ASP A 237 2.51 -14.96 -8.31
C ASP A 237 2.80 -15.50 -6.89
N ASP A 238 4.03 -15.26 -6.45
CA ASP A 238 4.52 -15.57 -5.12
C ASP A 238 3.83 -14.61 -4.13
N ASP A 239 2.68 -15.02 -3.61
CA ASP A 239 1.95 -14.43 -2.47
C ASP A 239 2.73 -14.63 -1.15
N GLY A 240 4.06 -14.48 -1.19
CA GLY A 240 4.98 -14.49 -0.06
C GLY A 240 5.04 -13.11 0.59
N GLY A 241 3.96 -12.73 1.26
CA GLY A 241 3.98 -11.67 2.27
C GLY A 241 4.72 -12.18 3.51
N ASP A 242 6.05 -12.09 3.48
CA ASP A 242 6.90 -12.32 4.65
C ASP A 242 7.05 -10.97 5.37
N ASP A 243 6.20 -10.75 6.38
CA ASP A 243 6.11 -9.51 7.15
C ASP A 243 7.39 -9.28 8.00
N HIS A 244 8.52 -8.89 7.42
CA HIS A 244 9.70 -8.48 8.19
C HIS A 244 9.50 -7.05 8.76
N ASP A 245 9.00 -6.96 9.99
CA ASP A 245 9.09 -5.77 10.84
C ASP A 245 10.12 -6.07 11.93
N GLU A 246 11.25 -5.36 11.91
CA GLU A 246 12.20 -5.26 13.03
C GLU A 246 11.79 -4.02 13.85
N ASP A 247 11.54 -4.23 15.15
CA ASP A 247 11.21 -3.18 16.10
C ASP A 247 12.47 -2.33 16.37
N GLU A 248 12.46 -1.05 16.00
CA GLU A 248 13.40 -0.04 16.52
C GLU A 248 12.68 0.72 17.64
N ASP A 249 13.27 0.65 18.85
CA ASP A 249 12.88 1.41 20.03
C ASP A 249 13.30 2.88 19.85
N ASP A 250 12.35 3.82 19.83
CA ASP A 250 12.61 5.25 19.84
C ASP A 250 12.52 5.81 21.27
N ASP A 251 13.64 6.33 21.77
CA ASP A 251 13.74 7.13 22.99
C ASP A 251 13.23 8.56 22.73
N ASP A 252 12.08 8.91 23.31
CA ASP A 252 11.52 10.28 23.28
C ASP A 252 12.29 11.20 24.26
N VAL A 253 12.98 12.21 23.73
CA VAL A 253 13.52 13.35 24.49
C VAL A 253 12.58 14.55 24.35
N ASP A 254 11.93 14.93 25.45
CA ASP A 254 11.06 16.10 25.55
C ASP A 254 11.88 17.41 25.46
N VAL A 255 11.65 18.20 24.41
CA VAL A 255 12.17 19.57 24.31
C VAL A 255 11.01 20.56 24.46
N VAL A 256 11.06 21.32 25.56
CA VAL A 256 10.15 22.43 25.87
C VAL A 256 10.57 23.66 25.07
N VAL A 257 9.68 24.20 24.22
CA VAL A 257 9.90 25.48 23.52
C VAL A 257 8.78 26.47 23.86
N THR A 258 9.21 27.66 24.27
CA THR A 258 8.40 28.82 24.67
C THR A 258 7.99 29.66 23.47
N THR A 259 6.81 30.28 23.57
CA THR A 259 6.13 31.00 22.48
C THR A 259 6.53 32.48 22.46
N ALA A 260 6.85 33.03 21.29
CA ALA A 260 6.92 34.47 21.03
C ALA A 260 6.20 34.83 19.73
N GLN A 261 5.26 35.79 19.82
CA GLN A 261 4.46 36.31 18.72
C GLN A 261 5.22 37.36 17.91
N LYS A 262 5.11 37.35 16.56
CA LYS A 262 5.15 38.59 15.78
C LYS A 262 4.44 38.57 14.43
N GLN A 263 3.96 39.77 14.11
CA GLN A 263 3.06 40.30 13.10
C GLN A 263 3.26 39.91 11.62
N GLN A 264 2.12 39.71 10.94
CA GLN A 264 1.95 39.55 9.49
C GLN A 264 2.06 40.86 8.70
N LYS A 265 2.65 40.77 7.50
CA LYS A 265 2.51 41.74 6.42
C LYS A 265 2.22 40.95 5.12
N GLN A 266 1.15 41.33 4.42
CA GLN A 266 0.65 40.67 3.21
C GLN A 266 1.32 41.25 1.96
N ASP A 267 1.69 40.39 1.00
CA ASP A 267 1.94 40.75 -0.41
C ASP A 267 1.46 39.61 -1.35
N ALA A 268 1.01 40.00 -2.56
CA ALA A 268 0.26 39.22 -3.54
C ALA A 268 1.14 38.26 -4.41
N PRO A 269 0.56 37.26 -5.11
CA PRO A 269 1.32 36.15 -5.69
C PRO A 269 1.90 36.45 -7.08
N THR A 270 3.15 36.04 -7.30
CA THR A 270 3.84 36.00 -8.61
C THR A 270 3.97 34.54 -9.08
N VAL A 271 3.81 34.33 -10.39
CA VAL A 271 3.82 33.05 -11.11
C VAL A 271 5.05 32.18 -10.78
N GLY A 272 4.80 30.89 -10.50
CA GLY A 272 5.73 29.96 -9.85
C GLY A 272 7.02 29.65 -10.61
N SER A 273 8.15 29.97 -9.97
CA SER A 273 9.52 29.56 -10.36
C SER A 273 9.97 28.36 -9.52
N ARG A 274 10.52 27.34 -10.18
CA ARG A 274 11.30 26.26 -9.54
C ARG A 274 12.68 26.83 -9.20
N VAL A 275 13.06 26.84 -7.92
CA VAL A 275 14.35 27.37 -7.48
C VAL A 275 15.34 26.22 -7.31
N THR A 276 16.26 26.09 -8.25
CA THR A 276 17.49 25.29 -8.06
C THR A 276 18.54 26.25 -7.51
N ALA A 277 18.81 26.20 -6.21
CA ALA A 277 19.88 26.97 -5.60
C ALA A 277 21.16 26.14 -5.63
N CYS A 278 21.97 26.32 -6.67
CA CYS A 278 23.37 25.88 -6.67
C CYS A 278 24.23 27.10 -6.29
N VAL A 279 24.87 27.08 -5.13
CA VAL A 279 25.89 28.08 -4.78
C VAL A 279 27.23 27.53 -5.23
N ASP A 280 27.69 27.97 -6.41
CA ASP A 280 29.01 27.65 -6.94
C ASP A 280 30.07 28.62 -6.40
N VAL A 281 30.97 28.11 -5.54
CA VAL A 281 32.24 28.79 -5.23
C VAL A 281 33.23 28.40 -6.33
N SER A 282 33.31 29.23 -7.36
CA SER A 282 34.12 28.97 -8.56
C SER A 282 35.62 29.05 -8.28
N LYS A 283 36.37 28.06 -8.78
CA LYS A 283 37.79 28.19 -9.14
C LYS A 283 37.96 27.56 -10.53
N GLU A 284 38.38 28.39 -11.48
CA GLU A 284 38.56 28.08 -12.90
C GLU A 284 39.69 27.06 -13.15
N SER A 285 39.48 26.14 -14.10
CA SER A 285 40.49 25.74 -15.10
C SER A 285 39.91 24.79 -16.17
N GLY A 286 39.71 25.33 -17.38
CA GLY A 286 40.20 24.87 -18.70
C GLY A 286 40.02 23.43 -19.24
N GLY A 287 39.59 23.37 -20.52
CA GLY A 287 39.82 22.30 -21.51
C GLY A 287 38.83 21.13 -21.46
N ASP A 288 38.37 20.49 -22.53
CA ASP A 288 38.89 20.30 -23.89
C ASP A 288 37.77 19.68 -24.77
N ASP A 289 37.84 19.92 -26.08
CA ASP A 289 36.88 19.54 -27.12
C ASP A 289 36.89 18.03 -27.43
N GLY A 290 35.76 17.46 -27.88
CA GLY A 290 35.75 16.04 -28.25
C GLY A 290 34.47 15.43 -28.79
N ASP A 291 34.13 15.82 -30.02
CA ASP A 291 33.74 14.95 -31.14
C ASP A 291 32.38 14.21 -31.16
N GLN A 292 31.65 14.48 -32.24
CA GLN A 292 30.34 13.94 -32.59
C GLN A 292 30.48 12.60 -33.32
N LYS A 293 29.55 11.66 -33.06
CA LYS A 293 29.32 10.55 -33.99
C LYS A 293 27.84 10.22 -34.10
N GLU A 294 27.26 10.74 -35.18
CA GLU A 294 25.96 10.37 -35.71
C GLU A 294 25.97 8.88 -36.11
N LYS A 295 24.86 8.18 -35.81
CA LYS A 295 24.52 6.91 -36.43
C LYS A 295 23.04 6.91 -36.78
N GLU A 296 22.79 7.11 -38.06
CA GLU A 296 21.54 6.80 -38.74
C GLU A 296 21.35 5.29 -38.89
N GLY A 297 20.09 4.85 -38.93
CA GLY A 297 19.64 3.50 -39.25
C GLY A 297 18.17 3.37 -38.87
N SER A 298 17.21 3.71 -39.74
CA SER A 298 16.68 2.92 -40.87
C SER A 298 16.05 1.58 -40.46
N GLY A 299 14.77 1.39 -40.80
CA GLY A 299 14.13 0.08 -40.72
C GLY A 299 12.63 0.09 -40.43
N ASP A 300 11.84 0.41 -41.46
CA ASP A 300 10.38 0.24 -41.54
C ASP A 300 9.94 -1.22 -41.30
N GLY A 301 8.75 -1.38 -40.72
CA GLY A 301 8.16 -2.70 -40.46
C GLY A 301 6.70 -2.64 -40.01
N GLU A 302 5.87 -1.92 -40.75
CA GLU A 302 4.41 -1.83 -40.56
C GLU A 302 3.75 -3.17 -40.94
N LYS A 303 3.16 -3.89 -39.98
CA LYS A 303 2.32 -5.08 -40.22
C LYS A 303 0.88 -4.76 -39.87
N GLN A 304 0.09 -4.50 -40.90
CA GLN A 304 -1.37 -4.45 -40.87
C GLN A 304 -1.93 -5.84 -40.49
N LYS A 305 -2.80 -5.89 -39.47
CA LYS A 305 -3.64 -7.05 -39.16
C LYS A 305 -5.05 -6.74 -39.64
N GLY A 306 -5.53 -7.55 -40.58
CA GLY A 306 -6.85 -7.45 -41.17
C GLY A 306 -7.97 -7.85 -40.20
N ASP A 307 -9.07 -7.11 -40.30
CA ASP A 307 -10.34 -7.33 -39.64
C ASP A 307 -11.08 -8.52 -40.27
N ASN A 308 -11.56 -9.44 -39.42
CA ASN A 308 -12.48 -10.50 -39.81
C ASN A 308 -13.86 -10.19 -39.22
N VAL A 309 -14.74 -9.68 -40.08
CA VAL A 309 -16.17 -9.47 -39.82
C VAL A 309 -16.90 -10.78 -40.09
N ALA A 310 -17.39 -11.44 -39.04
CA ALA A 310 -18.24 -12.62 -39.17
C ALA A 310 -19.72 -12.22 -39.22
N SER A 311 -20.33 -12.53 -40.37
CA SER A 311 -21.72 -12.32 -40.73
C SER A 311 -22.68 -13.20 -39.92
N THR A 312 -23.65 -12.54 -39.29
CA THR A 312 -24.85 -13.13 -38.67
C THR A 312 -25.81 -13.64 -39.76
N THR A 313 -26.21 -14.91 -39.68
CA THR A 313 -27.36 -15.45 -40.43
C THR A 313 -28.43 -15.87 -39.43
N ALA A 314 -29.61 -15.28 -39.60
CA ALA A 314 -30.82 -15.59 -38.86
C ALA A 314 -31.54 -16.75 -39.54
N THR A 315 -31.91 -17.76 -38.76
CA THR A 315 -32.79 -18.85 -39.21
C THR A 315 -34.01 -18.88 -38.30
N THR A 316 -35.14 -18.44 -38.85
CA THR A 316 -36.49 -18.63 -38.35
C THR A 316 -36.88 -20.10 -38.39
N SER A 317 -37.39 -20.66 -37.28
CA SER A 317 -38.18 -21.89 -37.33
C SER A 317 -39.40 -21.82 -36.41
N THR A 318 -40.44 -22.43 -36.93
CA THR A 318 -41.87 -22.41 -36.63
C THR A 318 -42.27 -23.20 -35.39
N GLY A 319 -43.48 -22.90 -34.91
CA GLY A 319 -44.06 -23.41 -33.67
C GLY A 319 -44.35 -24.91 -33.66
N GLY A 320 -44.26 -25.46 -32.46
CA GLY A 320 -44.67 -26.81 -32.11
C GLY A 320 -45.16 -26.82 -30.66
N THR A 321 -46.41 -27.21 -30.48
CA THR A 321 -47.13 -27.43 -29.22
C THR A 321 -46.40 -28.45 -28.33
N ALA A 322 -45.98 -28.03 -27.13
CA ALA A 322 -45.32 -28.88 -26.15
C ALA A 322 -46.30 -29.40 -25.09
N GLN A 323 -46.40 -30.72 -25.00
CA GLN A 323 -46.95 -31.46 -23.86
C GLN A 323 -45.99 -31.33 -22.67
N HIS A 324 -46.53 -31.04 -21.49
CA HIS A 324 -45.80 -31.03 -20.21
C HIS A 324 -45.29 -32.44 -19.90
N ASN A 325 -44.01 -32.68 -20.17
CA ASN A 325 -43.23 -33.72 -19.52
C ASN A 325 -42.34 -33.01 -18.50
N GLU A 326 -42.65 -33.16 -17.21
CA GLU A 326 -41.73 -32.88 -16.10
C GLU A 326 -40.64 -33.97 -16.10
N GLU A 327 -39.82 -33.96 -17.15
CA GLU A 327 -38.57 -34.70 -17.17
C GLU A 327 -37.64 -33.93 -16.24
N LEU A 328 -37.36 -34.51 -15.06
CA LEU A 328 -36.31 -34.09 -14.15
C LEU A 328 -35.04 -33.87 -14.96
N GLU A 329 -34.79 -32.63 -15.39
CA GLU A 329 -33.52 -32.23 -15.97
C GLU A 329 -32.46 -32.58 -14.93
N GLU A 330 -31.78 -33.69 -15.17
CA GLU A 330 -30.61 -34.13 -14.44
C GLU A 330 -29.56 -33.04 -14.65
N LEU A 331 -29.58 -32.04 -13.77
CA LEU A 331 -28.78 -30.82 -13.85
C LEU A 331 -27.33 -31.23 -14.06
N ALA A 332 -26.87 -31.14 -15.31
CA ALA A 332 -25.57 -31.62 -15.74
C ALA A 332 -24.51 -31.01 -14.84
N VAL A 333 -23.93 -31.86 -14.00
CA VAL A 333 -22.99 -31.48 -12.98
C VAL A 333 -21.67 -31.10 -13.65
N THR A 334 -21.32 -29.82 -13.62
CA THR A 334 -20.02 -29.36 -14.13
C THR A 334 -18.91 -29.83 -13.19
N PRO A 335 -17.86 -30.50 -13.69
CA PRO A 335 -16.78 -30.99 -12.85
C PRO A 335 -15.98 -29.85 -12.22
N VAL A 336 -15.64 -30.00 -10.94
CA VAL A 336 -14.84 -29.02 -10.19
C VAL A 336 -13.42 -28.95 -10.73
N SER A 337 -12.94 -27.74 -11.01
CA SER A 337 -11.58 -27.51 -11.48
C SER A 337 -10.55 -27.80 -10.39
N PRO A 338 -9.40 -28.45 -10.68
CA PRO A 338 -8.34 -28.68 -9.68
C PRO A 338 -7.75 -27.37 -9.10
N LYS A 339 -8.02 -26.23 -9.74
CA LYS A 339 -7.56 -24.90 -9.30
C LYS A 339 -8.54 -24.18 -8.36
N TRP A 340 -9.64 -24.80 -7.95
CA TRP A 340 -10.69 -24.16 -7.15
C TRP A 340 -10.16 -23.57 -5.84
N LYS A 341 -9.22 -24.23 -5.14
CA LYS A 341 -8.65 -23.72 -3.88
C LYS A 341 -7.94 -22.38 -4.06
N LYS A 342 -7.17 -22.25 -5.16
CA LYS A 342 -6.48 -21.00 -5.52
C LYS A 342 -7.49 -19.90 -5.86
N ALA A 343 -8.53 -20.25 -6.64
CA ALA A 343 -9.58 -19.31 -7.00
C ALA A 343 -10.40 -18.82 -5.79
N LEU A 344 -10.78 -19.72 -4.88
CA LEU A 344 -11.48 -19.41 -3.65
C LEU A 344 -10.65 -18.51 -2.73
N MET A 345 -9.38 -18.83 -2.52
CA MET A 345 -8.52 -17.99 -1.68
C MET A 345 -8.30 -16.60 -2.28
N ALA A 346 -8.20 -16.49 -3.61
CA ALA A 346 -8.12 -15.19 -4.27
C ALA A 346 -9.40 -14.36 -4.06
N TYR A 347 -10.57 -15.00 -4.16
CA TYR A 347 -11.86 -14.35 -3.88
C TYR A 347 -11.96 -13.91 -2.42
N VAL A 348 -11.70 -14.81 -1.46
CA VAL A 348 -11.69 -14.50 -0.02
C VAL A 348 -10.70 -13.38 0.31
N ASN A 349 -9.50 -13.39 -0.28
CA ASN A 349 -8.52 -12.33 -0.08
C ASN A 349 -9.01 -10.96 -0.60
N ALA A 350 -9.68 -10.92 -1.76
CA ALA A 350 -10.28 -9.70 -2.29
C ALA A 350 -11.41 -9.17 -1.40
N VAL A 351 -12.28 -10.05 -0.89
CA VAL A 351 -13.35 -9.69 0.07
C VAL A 351 -12.75 -9.18 1.38
N ILE A 352 -11.65 -9.78 1.86
CA ILE A 352 -10.90 -9.28 3.02
C ILE A 352 -10.34 -7.88 2.76
N GLY A 353 -9.78 -7.64 1.57
CA GLY A 353 -9.34 -6.32 1.14
C GLY A 353 -10.48 -5.31 1.21
N MET A 354 -11.66 -5.68 0.68
CA MET A 354 -12.84 -4.81 0.65
C MET A 354 -13.31 -4.47 2.07
N ALA A 355 -13.42 -5.46 2.95
CA ALA A 355 -13.79 -5.24 4.36
C ALA A 355 -12.81 -4.31 5.09
N LYS A 356 -11.50 -4.40 4.80
CA LYS A 356 -10.49 -3.48 5.36
C LYS A 356 -10.57 -2.07 4.81
N LEU A 357 -11.07 -1.90 3.59
CA LEU A 357 -11.22 -0.60 2.92
C LEU A 357 -12.52 0.12 3.29
N THR A 358 -13.54 -0.61 3.72
CA THR A 358 -14.88 -0.06 4.04
C THR A 358 -15.14 0.11 5.53
N LYS A 359 -14.26 -0.37 6.42
CA LYS A 359 -14.38 -0.08 7.86
C LYS A 359 -14.25 1.42 8.16
N GLU A 360 -14.74 1.83 9.33
CA GLU A 360 -14.68 3.21 9.83
C GLU A 360 -13.30 3.86 9.68
N ARG A 361 -12.25 3.07 9.89
CA ARG A 361 -10.85 3.48 9.72
C ARG A 361 -10.24 2.76 8.52
N PRO A 362 -10.51 3.22 7.29
CA PRO A 362 -10.19 2.47 6.08
C PRO A 362 -8.69 2.22 5.98
N SER A 363 -8.31 1.07 5.43
CA SER A 363 -6.92 0.69 5.23
C SER A 363 -6.65 0.32 3.79
N THR A 364 -5.56 0.85 3.25
CA THR A 364 -5.09 0.53 1.90
C THR A 364 -4.03 -0.58 1.88
N ALA A 365 -3.87 -1.33 2.97
CA ALA A 365 -2.84 -2.38 3.08
C ALA A 365 -3.03 -3.55 2.08
N TYR A 366 -4.20 -3.67 1.46
CA TYR A 366 -4.41 -4.64 0.37
C TYR A 366 -3.72 -4.23 -0.94
N PHE A 367 -3.46 -2.93 -1.12
CA PHE A 367 -2.97 -2.38 -2.38
C PHE A 367 -1.44 -2.33 -2.40
N GLY A 368 -0.87 -3.15 -3.27
CA GLY A 368 0.52 -3.02 -3.71
C GLY A 368 0.67 -1.92 -4.79
N ASN A 369 1.83 -1.90 -5.45
CA ASN A 369 2.12 -0.98 -6.56
C ASN A 369 1.13 -1.11 -7.74
N TRP A 370 0.54 -2.30 -7.93
CA TRP A 370 -0.53 -2.52 -8.91
C TRP A 370 -1.78 -1.67 -8.59
N GLY A 371 -2.08 -1.49 -7.29
CA GLY A 371 -3.20 -0.71 -6.80
C GLY A 371 -2.97 0.77 -7.04
N ILE A 372 -1.76 1.27 -6.76
CA ILE A 372 -1.34 2.64 -7.09
C ILE A 372 -1.52 2.90 -8.59
N THR A 373 -1.02 2.00 -9.43
CA THR A 373 -1.14 2.13 -10.90
C THR A 373 -2.60 2.16 -11.35
N SER A 374 -3.45 1.33 -10.74
CA SER A 374 -4.87 1.26 -11.08
C SER A 374 -5.62 2.51 -10.62
N ALA A 375 -5.31 3.02 -9.42
CA ALA A 375 -5.88 4.27 -8.90
C ALA A 375 -5.50 5.47 -9.75
N CYS A 376 -4.23 5.61 -10.17
CA CYS A 376 -3.82 6.68 -11.09
C CYS A 376 -4.64 6.66 -12.40
N LYS A 377 -4.88 5.47 -12.97
CA LYS A 377 -5.71 5.32 -14.18
C LYS A 377 -7.18 5.68 -13.95
N ALA A 378 -7.74 5.28 -12.81
CA ALA A 378 -9.12 5.58 -12.44
C ALA A 378 -9.31 7.10 -12.28
N VAL A 379 -8.44 7.75 -11.50
CA VAL A 379 -8.40 9.21 -11.35
C VAL A 379 -8.22 9.90 -12.69
N SER A 380 -7.35 9.38 -13.57
CA SER A 380 -7.16 9.98 -14.89
C SER A 380 -8.42 10.01 -15.73
N SER A 381 -9.23 8.95 -15.62
CA SER A 381 -10.48 8.82 -16.36
C SER A 381 -11.58 9.74 -15.79
N GLN A 382 -11.54 10.01 -14.50
CA GLN A 382 -12.56 10.80 -13.80
C GLN A 382 -12.33 12.31 -13.86
N TYR A 383 -11.07 12.77 -13.83
CA TYR A 383 -10.74 14.18 -13.62
C TYR A 383 -10.08 14.88 -14.84
N ASP A 384 -10.14 14.27 -16.03
CA ASP A 384 -9.57 14.82 -17.28
C ASP A 384 -8.08 15.19 -17.18
N THR A 385 -7.34 14.53 -16.29
CA THR A 385 -5.89 14.67 -16.14
C THR A 385 -5.23 13.34 -16.41
N VAL A 386 -4.47 13.21 -17.49
CA VAL A 386 -3.77 11.95 -17.78
C VAL A 386 -2.62 11.75 -16.79
N LEU A 387 -2.72 10.72 -15.96
CA LEU A 387 -1.63 10.24 -15.10
C LEU A 387 -1.09 8.90 -15.61
N GLU A 388 0.21 8.88 -15.85
CA GLU A 388 0.96 7.65 -16.10
C GLU A 388 1.71 7.26 -14.83
N CYS A 389 1.65 5.99 -14.47
CA CYS A 389 2.29 5.48 -13.26
C CYS A 389 3.12 4.24 -13.59
N ARG A 390 4.40 4.27 -13.24
CA ARG A 390 5.35 3.20 -13.59
C ARG A 390 6.35 2.92 -12.47
N PRO A 391 6.77 1.65 -12.28
CA PRO A 391 7.89 1.31 -11.41
C PRO A 391 9.19 1.95 -11.91
N PHE A 392 9.75 2.86 -11.12
CA PHE A 392 10.94 3.61 -11.51
C PHE A 392 12.22 2.97 -10.97
N MET A 393 12.30 2.72 -9.66
CA MET A 393 13.49 2.16 -9.02
C MET A 393 13.11 1.10 -7.99
N GLY A 394 13.86 0.00 -7.91
CA GLY A 394 13.58 -1.09 -6.97
C GLY A 394 14.39 -2.37 -7.24
N LYS A 395 14.19 -3.39 -6.42
CA LYS A 395 14.91 -4.68 -6.53
C LYS A 395 14.75 -5.31 -7.92
N ALA A 396 15.87 -5.78 -8.48
CA ALA A 396 15.85 -6.55 -9.71
C ALA A 396 15.14 -7.90 -9.48
N MET A 397 14.09 -8.19 -10.27
CA MET A 397 13.41 -9.49 -10.30
C MET A 397 13.24 -9.94 -11.75
N LYS A 398 13.20 -11.26 -11.99
CA LYS A 398 12.90 -11.82 -13.32
C LYS A 398 11.52 -11.31 -13.77
N GLY A 399 11.44 -10.76 -14.98
CA GLY A 399 10.20 -10.18 -15.51
C GLY A 399 9.79 -8.81 -14.94
N SER A 400 10.53 -8.25 -13.97
CA SER A 400 10.24 -6.92 -13.43
C SER A 400 10.45 -5.82 -14.48
N ARG A 401 9.47 -4.92 -14.55
CA ARG A 401 9.44 -3.73 -15.41
C ARG A 401 10.05 -2.49 -14.75
N VAL A 402 10.71 -2.64 -13.61
CA VAL A 402 11.44 -1.55 -12.94
C VAL A 402 12.55 -1.03 -13.86
N GLN A 403 12.56 0.30 -14.08
CA GLN A 403 13.52 0.95 -14.97
C GLN A 403 14.95 0.91 -14.41
N HIS A 404 15.13 1.29 -13.14
CA HIS A 404 16.42 1.31 -12.45
C HIS A 404 16.48 0.17 -11.43
N LYS A 405 17.02 -0.95 -11.89
CA LYS A 405 17.13 -2.17 -11.09
C LYS A 405 18.27 -2.05 -10.08
N LEU A 406 17.97 -2.43 -8.84
CA LEU A 406 18.94 -2.47 -7.74
C LEU A 406 19.39 -3.90 -7.47
N LEU A 407 20.67 -4.08 -7.19
CA LEU A 407 21.27 -5.32 -6.74
C LEU A 407 22.04 -5.10 -5.43
N THR A 408 22.05 -6.10 -4.56
CA THR A 408 22.84 -6.09 -3.32
C THR A 408 24.35 -5.95 -3.58
N ARG A 409 24.81 -6.34 -4.77
CA ARG A 409 26.22 -6.34 -5.18
C ARG A 409 26.59 -5.20 -6.13
N ASP A 410 25.75 -4.18 -6.27
CA ASP A 410 26.10 -2.99 -7.06
C ASP A 410 27.36 -2.33 -6.50
N ASP A 411 28.29 -1.96 -7.39
CA ASP A 411 29.48 -1.20 -7.03
C ASP A 411 29.17 0.30 -6.79
N ALA A 412 30.14 1.05 -6.27
CA ALA A 412 29.99 2.47 -5.98
C ALA A 412 29.55 3.30 -7.20
N ARG A 413 30.02 2.96 -8.40
CA ARG A 413 29.65 3.67 -9.63
C ARG A 413 28.18 3.40 -10.00
N LYS A 414 27.70 2.17 -9.84
CA LYS A 414 26.28 1.86 -10.06
C LYS A 414 25.38 2.55 -9.04
N ILE A 415 25.83 2.67 -7.79
CA ILE A 415 25.11 3.41 -6.75
C ILE A 415 25.04 4.90 -7.12
N GLU A 416 26.13 5.48 -7.64
CA GLU A 416 26.15 6.84 -8.19
C GLU A 416 25.13 7.00 -9.32
N ASP A 417 25.18 6.12 -10.33
CA ASP A 417 24.28 6.15 -11.49
C ASP A 417 22.81 6.08 -11.04
N GLN A 418 22.50 5.27 -10.02
CA GLN A 418 21.17 5.17 -9.43
C GLN A 418 20.73 6.48 -8.77
N TRP A 419 21.60 7.12 -7.97
CA TRP A 419 21.31 8.43 -7.39
C TRP A 419 21.05 9.49 -8.47
N ARG A 420 21.90 9.55 -9.49
CA ARG A 420 21.76 10.51 -10.60
C ARG A 420 20.48 10.29 -11.39
N ALA A 421 20.09 9.04 -11.61
CA ALA A 421 18.80 8.72 -12.22
C ALA A 421 17.62 9.20 -11.35
N LEU A 422 17.66 8.95 -10.04
CA LEU A 422 16.61 9.41 -9.12
C LEU A 422 16.50 10.93 -9.08
N PHE A 423 17.64 11.61 -8.96
CA PHE A 423 17.72 13.07 -8.94
C PHE A 423 17.24 13.68 -10.27
N SER A 424 17.59 13.06 -11.40
CA SER A 424 17.12 13.48 -12.73
C SER A 424 15.60 13.33 -12.88
N GLU A 425 15.04 12.19 -12.50
CA GLU A 425 13.59 11.93 -12.58
C GLU A 425 12.80 12.86 -11.64
N PHE A 426 13.32 13.12 -10.43
CA PHE A 426 12.75 14.10 -9.50
C PHE A 426 12.73 15.53 -10.09
N ASN A 427 13.74 15.88 -10.88
CA ASN A 427 13.88 17.21 -11.48
C ASN A 427 13.00 17.45 -12.72
N ARG A 428 12.24 16.46 -13.18
CA ARG A 428 11.22 16.66 -14.21
C ARG A 428 10.05 17.47 -13.65
N SER A 429 9.50 18.40 -14.42
CA SER A 429 8.43 19.30 -13.97
C SER A 429 7.04 18.63 -13.97
N ASN A 430 6.89 17.58 -14.77
CA ASN A 430 5.67 16.79 -14.92
C ASN A 430 5.77 15.44 -14.22
N THR A 431 6.61 15.32 -13.19
CA THR A 431 6.85 14.08 -12.47
C THR A 431 6.78 14.31 -10.97
N VAL A 432 6.17 13.35 -10.27
CA VAL A 432 6.30 13.18 -8.83
C VAL A 432 6.75 11.75 -8.53
N LEU A 433 7.51 11.60 -7.46
CA LEU A 433 8.02 10.30 -7.03
C LEU A 433 7.26 9.85 -5.78
N LEU A 434 6.71 8.64 -5.84
CA LEU A 434 6.03 7.99 -4.73
C LEU A 434 6.87 6.81 -4.27
N PHE A 435 7.37 6.87 -3.04
CA PHE A 435 8.20 5.85 -2.43
C PHE A 435 7.34 4.87 -1.63
N HIS A 436 7.40 3.59 -1.99
CA HIS A 436 6.92 2.50 -1.15
C HIS A 436 8.02 2.11 -0.17
N LEU A 437 7.86 2.55 1.07
CA LEU A 437 8.66 2.09 2.21
C LEU A 437 8.19 0.68 2.61
N THR A 438 8.35 0.28 3.88
CA THR A 438 7.93 -1.05 4.33
C THR A 438 6.41 -1.23 4.32
N ASN A 439 5.70 -0.54 5.20
CA ASN A 439 4.24 -0.63 5.32
C ASN A 439 3.56 0.70 4.97
N HIS A 440 4.25 1.53 4.18
CA HIS A 440 3.88 2.92 3.98
C HIS A 440 4.23 3.42 2.59
N TYR A 441 3.31 4.13 1.96
CA TYR A 441 3.58 4.94 0.77
C TYR A 441 3.70 6.41 1.18
N ALA A 442 4.69 7.10 0.63
CA ALA A 442 4.87 8.53 0.81
C ALA A 442 5.48 9.17 -0.43
N LEU A 443 5.24 10.47 -0.61
CA LEU A 443 5.87 11.24 -1.68
C LEU A 443 7.31 11.60 -1.32
N VAL A 444 8.15 11.82 -2.33
CA VAL A 444 9.47 12.42 -2.18
C VAL A 444 9.35 13.91 -2.45
N TYR A 445 9.59 14.74 -1.42
CA TYR A 445 9.33 16.18 -1.44
C TYR A 445 10.54 17.01 -1.83
N ALA A 446 11.72 16.57 -1.43
CA ALA A 446 13.00 17.20 -1.71
C ALA A 446 14.13 16.16 -1.75
N MET A 447 15.25 16.55 -2.33
CA MET A 447 16.50 15.81 -2.38
C MET A 447 17.64 16.78 -2.08
N ARG A 448 18.66 16.32 -1.37
CA ARG A 448 19.86 17.11 -1.15
C ARG A 448 21.11 16.25 -1.22
N GLU A 449 22.20 16.87 -1.66
CA GLU A 449 23.54 16.29 -1.60
C GLU A 449 24.56 17.34 -1.15
N TRP A 450 25.55 16.91 -0.37
CA TRP A 450 26.65 17.76 0.07
C TRP A 450 27.90 16.91 0.32
N GLU A 451 29.05 17.57 0.45
CA GLU A 451 30.33 16.95 0.79
C GLU A 451 30.67 17.26 2.26
N ASP A 452 30.98 16.22 3.04
CA ASP A 452 31.53 16.31 4.39
C ASP A 452 32.86 15.55 4.51
N ASP A 453 33.42 15.49 5.73
CA ASP A 453 34.72 14.85 5.98
C ASP A 453 34.71 13.32 5.71
N THR A 454 33.54 12.71 5.62
CA THR A 454 33.35 11.27 5.38
C THR A 454 33.04 10.95 3.92
N GLY A 455 32.64 11.95 3.12
CA GLY A 455 32.38 11.81 1.70
C GLY A 455 31.13 12.57 1.25
N ILE A 456 30.50 12.07 0.18
CA ILE A 456 29.26 12.66 -0.34
C ILE A 456 28.06 12.09 0.41
N VAL A 457 27.31 12.95 1.07
CA VAL A 457 26.04 12.60 1.72
C VAL A 457 24.89 12.90 0.77
N ARG A 458 23.90 11.99 0.75
CA ARG A 458 22.74 12.04 -0.14
C ARG A 458 21.51 11.66 0.61
N GLU A 459 20.50 12.51 0.54
CA GLU A 459 19.26 12.30 1.28
C GLU A 459 18.04 12.71 0.47
N ILE A 460 16.92 12.05 0.77
CA ILE A 460 15.61 12.45 0.28
C ILE A 460 14.72 12.82 1.46
N LEU A 461 13.86 13.82 1.26
CA LEU A 461 12.86 14.23 2.23
C LEU A 461 11.55 13.52 1.93
N THR A 462 11.04 12.78 2.91
CA THR A 462 9.78 12.04 2.81
C THR A 462 9.02 12.04 4.13
N ALA A 463 7.95 11.23 4.22
CA ALA A 463 7.20 10.97 5.44
C ALA A 463 7.37 9.50 5.83
N ARG A 464 7.89 9.23 7.04
CA ARG A 464 7.90 7.85 7.61
C ARG A 464 6.54 7.44 8.19
N LYS A 465 5.73 8.42 8.59
CA LYS A 465 4.40 8.26 9.18
C LYS A 465 3.52 9.45 8.79
N GLY A 466 2.25 9.18 8.51
CA GLY A 466 1.36 10.21 7.96
C GLY A 466 1.78 10.57 6.54
N GLN A 467 1.49 11.77 6.06
CA GLN A 467 2.01 12.24 4.77
C GLN A 467 2.79 13.55 4.87
N ARG A 468 2.83 14.17 6.05
CA ARG A 468 3.53 15.44 6.25
C ARG A 468 5.04 15.24 6.03
N PRO A 469 5.70 16.04 5.17
CA PRO A 469 7.14 15.95 4.96
C PRO A 469 7.88 16.32 6.25
N LYS A 470 8.73 15.41 6.74
CA LYS A 470 9.46 15.64 7.99
C LYS A 470 10.76 14.86 8.15
N ALA A 471 11.00 13.83 7.35
CA ALA A 471 12.12 12.92 7.55
C ALA A 471 13.08 12.98 6.36
N TRP A 472 14.29 13.46 6.60
CA TRP A 472 15.43 13.23 5.72
C TRP A 472 15.93 11.81 5.93
N ILE A 473 16.05 11.05 4.85
CA ILE A 473 16.53 9.66 4.88
C ILE A 473 17.69 9.49 3.91
N GLY A 474 18.75 8.83 4.35
CA GLY A 474 19.96 8.61 3.56
C GLY A 474 19.71 7.71 2.37
N PHE A 475 20.36 7.98 1.22
CA PHE A 475 20.20 7.16 0.02
C PHE A 475 20.62 5.70 0.22
N THR A 476 21.60 5.45 1.10
CA THR A 476 21.98 4.09 1.54
C THR A 476 20.80 3.37 2.21
N GLU A 477 20.06 4.06 3.07
CA GLU A 477 18.86 3.51 3.71
C GLU A 477 17.73 3.29 2.71
N VAL A 478 17.49 4.25 1.80
CA VAL A 478 16.52 4.10 0.70
C VAL A 478 16.81 2.82 -0.08
N ARG A 479 18.08 2.57 -0.43
CA ARG A 479 18.49 1.34 -1.12
C ARG A 479 18.28 0.10 -0.25
N LYS A 480 18.60 0.14 1.05
CA LYS A 480 18.36 -0.97 1.99
C LYS A 480 16.88 -1.36 2.00
N ILE A 481 15.97 -0.38 2.10
CA ILE A 481 14.53 -0.59 2.04
C ILE A 481 14.14 -1.21 0.69
N LEU A 482 14.50 -0.59 -0.44
CA LEU A 482 14.14 -1.09 -1.77
C LEU A 482 14.69 -2.50 -2.09
N LEU A 483 15.79 -2.92 -1.46
CA LEU A 483 16.36 -4.27 -1.62
C LEU A 483 15.70 -5.31 -0.70
N GLY A 484 15.01 -4.89 0.35
CA GLY A 484 14.37 -5.74 1.35
C GLY A 484 13.28 -6.63 0.74
N TRP A 485 12.37 -6.04 -0.04
CA TRP A 485 11.28 -6.76 -0.71
C TRP A 485 11.10 -6.29 -2.15
N SER A 486 10.71 -7.19 -3.05
CA SER A 486 10.52 -6.89 -4.47
C SER A 486 9.38 -5.91 -4.74
N GLY A 487 8.42 -5.79 -3.82
CA GLY A 487 7.35 -4.81 -3.89
C GLY A 487 7.73 -3.41 -3.41
N TYR A 488 8.83 -3.25 -2.65
CA TYR A 488 9.35 -1.94 -2.27
C TYR A 488 10.01 -1.28 -3.47
N GLN A 489 9.38 -0.21 -3.96
CA GLN A 489 9.73 0.48 -5.19
C GLN A 489 9.52 1.98 -5.02
N ILE A 490 10.32 2.78 -5.72
CA ILE A 490 9.96 4.15 -6.05
C ILE A 490 9.19 4.10 -7.37
N MET A 491 7.98 4.64 -7.35
CA MET A 491 7.08 4.79 -8.48
C MET A 491 7.24 6.20 -9.05
N SER A 492 7.31 6.33 -10.37
CA SER A 492 7.21 7.62 -11.06
C SER A 492 5.77 7.81 -11.53
N ILE A 493 5.15 8.91 -11.12
CA ILE A 493 3.83 9.34 -11.57
C ILE A 493 4.02 10.61 -12.39
N THR A 494 3.53 10.59 -13.63
CA THR A 494 3.79 11.66 -14.59
C THR A 494 2.54 12.10 -15.31
N THR A 495 2.45 13.38 -15.65
CA THR A 495 1.52 13.86 -16.68
C THR A 495 2.24 13.89 -18.03
N PRO A 496 1.58 13.52 -19.15
CA PRO A 496 2.17 13.67 -20.47
C PRO A 496 2.65 15.11 -20.68
N THR A 497 3.86 15.28 -21.19
CA THR A 497 4.28 16.60 -21.67
C THR A 497 3.31 16.97 -22.79
N PRO A 498 2.66 18.15 -22.75
CA PRO A 498 1.83 18.58 -23.87
C PRO A 498 2.71 18.51 -25.12
N SER A 499 2.36 17.64 -26.07
CA SER A 499 3.03 17.61 -27.36
C SER A 499 2.96 19.04 -27.86
N SER A 500 4.11 19.69 -28.04
CA SER A 500 4.16 21.02 -28.64
C SER A 500 3.47 20.89 -29.99
N SER A 501 2.19 21.27 -30.04
CA SER A 501 1.38 21.23 -31.24
C SER A 501 2.03 22.22 -32.19
N SER A 502 2.87 21.67 -33.08
CA SER A 502 3.59 22.37 -34.13
C SER A 502 2.63 22.86 -35.20
#